data_AF-A0A1M3LHC1-F1
#
_entry.id   AF-A0A1M3LHC1-F1
#
_cell.length_a   1.000
_cell.length_b   1.000
_cell.length_c   1.000
_cell.angle_alpha   90.00
_cell.angle_beta   90.00
_cell.angle_gamma   90.00
#
_symmetry.space_group_name_H-M   'P 1'
#
loop_
_entity.id
_entity.type
_entity.pdbx_description
1 polymer ?
#
loop_
_entity_poly.entity_id
_entity_poly.type
_entity_poly.pdbx_seq_one_letter_code
_entity_poly.pdbx_strand_id
1 'polypeptide(L)'
;MVTKQTDAAKQITYLAGALKAPRITEAATRMADQARDAGWSFEDYLAAVLEREVSARNASGAELRIKAAGFPARKTLEDFDWDAQPTIRQQIAALASGGFLLEAQNVVLLGPPGTGKTHLATALGIVAARHGHRVLFATATDWVTRLTDAHRQGNLPRELARLRRYGLIIVDEVGYLPFEQDAANLFFQLVSSRYEHASLILTSNLPFSGWGGVFGDQAVAAAMIDRIVHHADVLTLKGASYRLRGRGIDSLPSIRTQDPAD
;
A
#
# COMPACT_ATOMS: atom_id res chain seq x y z
N MET A 1 -20.45 -11.07 -45.85
CA MET A 1 -21.75 -11.40 -45.21
C MET A 1 -21.84 -10.64 -43.91
N VAL A 2 -22.77 -9.68 -43.80
CA VAL A 2 -23.01 -8.94 -42.56
C VAL A 2 -23.80 -9.86 -41.64
N THR A 3 -23.18 -10.31 -40.56
CA THR A 3 -23.84 -11.14 -39.53
C THR A 3 -25.00 -10.33 -38.97
N LYS A 4 -26.25 -10.73 -39.27
CA LYS A 4 -27.44 -10.11 -38.67
C LYS A 4 -27.31 -10.24 -37.15
N GLN A 5 -27.15 -9.10 -36.48
CA GLN A 5 -27.15 -9.05 -35.03
C GLN A 5 -28.51 -9.57 -34.53
N THR A 6 -28.50 -10.69 -33.82
CA THR A 6 -29.72 -11.33 -33.29
C THR A 6 -30.41 -10.40 -32.30
N ASP A 7 -31.74 -10.49 -32.17
CA ASP A 7 -32.50 -9.66 -31.21
C ASP A 7 -32.00 -9.86 -29.77
N ALA A 8 -31.55 -11.07 -29.44
CA ALA A 8 -30.87 -11.38 -28.18
C ALA A 8 -29.58 -10.56 -27.98
N ALA A 9 -28.75 -10.38 -29.03
CA ALA A 9 -27.53 -9.58 -28.92
C ALA A 9 -27.83 -8.09 -28.65
N LYS A 10 -28.87 -7.54 -29.30
CA LYS A 10 -29.33 -6.16 -29.01
C LYS A 10 -29.85 -6.02 -27.58
N GLN A 11 -30.61 -7.01 -27.11
CA GLN A 11 -31.13 -7.03 -25.74
C GLN A 11 -30.00 -7.12 -24.71
N ILE A 12 -28.98 -7.97 -24.95
CA ILE A 12 -27.78 -8.06 -24.11
C ILE A 12 -27.05 -6.72 -24.05
N THR A 13 -26.84 -6.04 -25.18
CA THR A 13 -26.21 -4.71 -25.21
C THR A 13 -27.00 -3.69 -24.40
N TYR A 14 -28.33 -3.64 -24.55
CA TYR A 14 -29.19 -2.74 -23.78
C TYR A 14 -29.11 -3.02 -22.26
N LEU A 15 -29.27 -4.28 -21.86
CA LEU A 15 -29.24 -4.68 -20.45
C LEU A 15 -27.86 -4.45 -19.81
N ALA A 16 -26.78 -4.77 -20.53
CA ALA A 16 -25.41 -4.48 -20.08
C ALA A 16 -25.16 -2.98 -19.90
N GLY A 17 -25.70 -2.15 -20.81
CA GLY A 17 -25.69 -0.70 -20.68
C GLY A 17 -26.40 -0.21 -19.42
N ALA A 18 -27.61 -0.72 -19.16
CA ALA A 18 -28.38 -0.38 -17.95
C ALA A 18 -27.66 -0.79 -16.66
N LEU A 19 -26.94 -1.91 -16.67
CA LEU A 19 -26.13 -2.40 -15.55
C LEU A 19 -24.77 -1.71 -15.42
N LYS A 20 -24.42 -0.78 -16.32
CA LYS A 20 -23.08 -0.16 -16.40
C LYS A 20 -21.96 -1.22 -16.50
N ALA A 21 -22.18 -2.21 -17.36
CA ALA A 21 -21.29 -3.34 -17.62
C ALA A 21 -20.69 -3.28 -19.04
N PRO A 22 -19.80 -2.32 -19.33
CA PRO A 22 -19.32 -2.06 -20.68
C PRO A 22 -18.56 -3.24 -21.31
N ARG A 23 -17.89 -4.09 -20.52
CA ARG A 23 -17.15 -5.24 -21.07
C ARG A 23 -18.07 -6.34 -21.55
N ILE A 24 -19.26 -6.47 -20.97
CA ILE A 24 -20.29 -7.37 -21.49
C ILE A 24 -20.70 -6.90 -22.89
N THR A 25 -20.98 -5.61 -23.07
CA THR A 25 -21.31 -5.04 -24.38
C THR A 25 -20.21 -5.28 -25.42
N GLU A 26 -18.94 -5.13 -25.01
CA GLU A 26 -17.80 -5.29 -25.91
C GLU A 26 -17.46 -6.74 -26.26
N ALA A 27 -17.75 -7.71 -25.38
CA ALA A 27 -17.21 -9.06 -25.47
C ALA A 27 -18.26 -10.17 -25.67
N ALA A 28 -19.51 -10.00 -25.21
CA ALA A 28 -20.50 -11.06 -25.16
C ALA A 28 -20.71 -11.76 -26.51
N THR A 29 -20.84 -11.00 -27.61
CA THR A 29 -21.04 -11.59 -28.94
C THR A 29 -19.85 -12.44 -29.39
N ARG A 30 -18.62 -11.93 -29.24
CA ARG A 30 -17.41 -12.71 -29.60
C ARG A 30 -17.24 -13.95 -28.73
N MET A 31 -17.57 -13.84 -27.44
CA MET A 31 -17.52 -14.96 -26.50
C MET A 31 -18.62 -16.00 -26.80
N ALA A 32 -19.76 -15.58 -27.37
CA ALA A 32 -20.81 -16.50 -27.80
C ALA A 32 -20.42 -17.29 -29.06
N ASP A 33 -19.64 -16.69 -29.97
CA ASP A 33 -19.01 -17.42 -31.08
C ASP A 33 -18.01 -18.46 -30.54
N GLN A 34 -17.10 -18.02 -29.66
CA GLN A 34 -16.12 -18.91 -29.03
C GLN A 34 -16.76 -20.07 -28.25
N ALA A 35 -17.83 -19.79 -27.50
CA ALA A 35 -18.57 -20.79 -26.74
C ALA A 35 -19.19 -21.86 -27.66
N ARG A 36 -19.72 -21.47 -28.83
CA ARG A 36 -20.25 -22.42 -29.81
C ARG A 36 -19.16 -23.30 -30.40
N ASP A 37 -18.04 -22.69 -30.78
CA ASP A 37 -16.92 -23.41 -31.38
C ASP A 37 -16.26 -24.39 -30.39
N ALA A 38 -16.18 -23.99 -29.11
CA ALA A 38 -15.59 -24.78 -28.04
C ALA A 38 -16.59 -25.70 -27.29
N GLY A 39 -17.87 -25.70 -27.67
CA GLY A 39 -18.90 -26.57 -27.07
C GLY A 39 -19.20 -26.26 -25.59
N TRP A 40 -19.13 -25.00 -25.18
CA TRP A 40 -19.44 -24.58 -23.81
C TRP A 40 -20.93 -24.75 -23.48
N SER A 41 -21.24 -25.05 -22.22
CA SER A 41 -22.61 -24.95 -21.73
C SER A 41 -23.09 -23.50 -21.68
N PHE A 42 -24.41 -23.29 -21.52
CA PHE A 42 -24.94 -21.93 -21.38
C PHE A 42 -24.45 -21.27 -20.08
N GLU A 43 -24.31 -22.05 -19.03
CA GLU A 43 -23.78 -21.65 -17.73
C GLU A 43 -22.32 -21.22 -17.84
N ASP A 44 -21.48 -21.98 -18.55
CA ASP A 44 -20.06 -21.65 -18.75
C ASP A 44 -19.89 -20.36 -19.55
N TYR A 45 -20.68 -20.18 -20.61
CA TYR A 45 -20.69 -18.94 -21.38
C TYR A 45 -21.10 -17.74 -20.51
N LEU A 46 -22.19 -17.86 -19.75
CA LEU A 46 -22.67 -16.79 -18.89
C LEU A 46 -21.63 -16.44 -17.81
N ALA A 47 -21.05 -17.46 -17.17
CA ALA A 47 -20.00 -17.29 -16.17
C ALA A 47 -18.80 -16.55 -16.74
N ALA A 48 -18.29 -16.97 -17.91
CA ALA A 48 -17.14 -16.34 -18.55
C ALA A 48 -17.40 -14.86 -18.92
N VAL A 49 -18.59 -14.54 -19.43
CA VAL A 49 -18.96 -13.15 -19.77
C VAL A 49 -19.02 -12.27 -18.50
N LEU A 50 -19.62 -12.77 -17.43
CA LEU A 50 -19.69 -12.06 -16.15
C LEU A 50 -18.30 -11.90 -15.51
N GLU A 51 -17.48 -12.95 -15.54
CA GLU A 51 -16.11 -12.92 -15.03
C GLU A 51 -15.26 -11.88 -15.74
N ARG A 52 -15.44 -11.72 -17.06
CA ARG A 52 -14.74 -10.69 -17.84
C ARG A 52 -15.06 -9.27 -17.36
N GLU A 53 -16.32 -9.00 -17.06
CA GLU A 53 -16.76 -7.71 -16.53
C GLU A 53 -16.25 -7.49 -15.10
N VAL A 54 -16.41 -8.48 -14.22
CA VAL A 54 -15.94 -8.40 -12.83
C VAL A 54 -14.43 -8.18 -12.77
N SER A 55 -13.66 -8.93 -13.56
CA SER A 55 -12.21 -8.80 -13.64
C SER A 55 -11.78 -7.41 -14.11
N ALA A 56 -12.44 -6.88 -15.15
CA ALA A 56 -12.13 -5.54 -15.65
C ALA A 56 -12.52 -4.44 -14.66
N ARG A 57 -13.63 -4.61 -13.94
CA ARG A 57 -14.06 -3.67 -12.89
C ARG A 57 -13.10 -3.69 -11.71
N ASN A 58 -12.66 -4.86 -11.27
CA ASN A 58 -11.67 -5.02 -10.22
C ASN A 58 -10.34 -4.38 -10.60
N ALA A 59 -9.86 -4.65 -11.82
CA ALA A 59 -8.63 -4.03 -12.34
C ALA A 59 -8.75 -2.50 -12.43
N SER A 60 -9.86 -1.98 -12.98
CA SER A 60 -10.09 -0.54 -13.08
C SER A 60 -10.17 0.12 -11.69
N GLY A 61 -10.86 -0.52 -10.75
CA GLY A 61 -10.94 -0.07 -9.36
C GLY A 61 -9.59 -0.06 -8.66
N ALA A 62 -8.75 -1.08 -8.89
CA ALA A 62 -7.40 -1.15 -8.37
C ALA A 62 -6.53 -0.02 -8.91
N GLU A 63 -6.54 0.23 -10.22
CA GLU A 63 -5.77 1.33 -10.83
C GLU A 63 -6.22 2.71 -10.32
N LEU A 64 -7.53 2.92 -10.13
CA LEU A 64 -8.02 4.14 -9.50
C LEU A 64 -7.49 4.33 -8.08
N ARG A 65 -7.47 3.27 -7.27
CA ARG A 65 -6.92 3.32 -5.90
C ARG A 65 -5.40 3.54 -5.90
N ILE A 66 -4.66 2.88 -6.80
CA ILE A 66 -3.21 3.08 -6.96
C ILE A 66 -2.91 4.53 -7.34
N LYS A 67 -3.64 5.10 -8.30
CA LYS A 67 -3.47 6.50 -8.73
C LYS A 67 -3.81 7.48 -7.60
N ALA A 68 -4.84 7.18 -6.81
CA ALA A 68 -5.26 8.02 -5.68
C ALA A 68 -4.34 7.92 -4.45
N ALA A 69 -3.49 6.90 -4.38
CA ALA A 69 -2.67 6.64 -3.20
C ALA A 69 -1.52 7.63 -3.01
N GLY A 70 -1.08 8.34 -4.05
CA GLY A 70 0.01 9.32 -3.95
C GLY A 70 1.41 8.70 -3.90
N PHE A 71 1.61 7.51 -4.46
CA PHE A 71 2.93 6.90 -4.55
C PHE A 71 3.90 7.76 -5.38
N PRO A 72 5.18 7.91 -4.97
CA PRO A 72 6.17 8.70 -5.70
C PRO A 72 6.55 8.06 -7.04
N ALA A 73 6.46 6.73 -7.13
CA ALA A 73 6.65 5.95 -8.34
C ALA A 73 5.87 4.65 -8.25
N ARG A 74 5.53 4.04 -9.39
CA ARG A 74 5.00 2.67 -9.42
C ARG A 74 6.15 1.69 -9.25
N LYS A 75 6.16 0.93 -8.15
CA LYS A 75 7.16 -0.08 -7.82
C LYS A 75 6.46 -1.33 -7.32
N THR A 76 6.60 -2.46 -8.00
CA THR A 76 5.91 -3.69 -7.62
C THR A 76 6.87 -4.72 -7.01
N LEU A 77 6.33 -5.82 -6.47
CA LEU A 77 7.15 -6.89 -5.88
C LEU A 77 7.91 -7.67 -6.97
N GLU A 78 7.36 -7.71 -8.18
CA GLU A 78 7.99 -8.30 -9.36
C GLU A 78 9.22 -7.50 -9.83
N ASP A 79 9.21 -6.18 -9.63
CA ASP A 79 10.33 -5.29 -9.96
C ASP A 79 11.47 -5.33 -8.92
N PHE A 80 11.29 -6.05 -7.80
CA PHE A 80 12.22 -6.02 -6.68
C PHE A 80 13.36 -7.05 -6.85
N ASP A 81 14.61 -6.60 -6.71
CA ASP A 81 15.80 -7.47 -6.70
C ASP A 81 15.90 -8.23 -5.37
N TRP A 82 15.39 -9.46 -5.37
CA TRP A 82 15.41 -10.32 -4.19
C TRP A 82 16.78 -10.86 -3.83
N ASP A 83 17.76 -10.84 -4.74
CA ASP A 83 19.14 -11.23 -4.43
C ASP A 83 19.80 -10.19 -3.51
N ALA A 84 19.31 -8.94 -3.53
CA ALA A 84 19.74 -7.90 -2.61
C ALA A 84 19.15 -8.03 -1.20
N GLN A 85 17.99 -8.69 -1.03
CA GLN A 85 17.31 -8.87 0.26
C GLN A 85 16.69 -10.28 0.39
N PRO A 86 17.47 -11.36 0.35
CA PRO A 86 16.93 -12.72 0.29
C PRO A 86 16.21 -13.11 1.59
N THR A 87 16.65 -12.59 2.74
CA THR A 87 16.18 -12.99 4.07
C THR A 87 14.73 -12.59 4.37
N ILE A 88 14.22 -11.52 3.76
CA ILE A 88 12.86 -11.02 4.00
C ILE A 88 11.85 -11.48 2.94
N ARG A 89 12.29 -12.20 1.91
CA ARG A 89 11.46 -12.57 0.76
C ARG A 89 10.19 -13.33 1.17
N GLN A 90 10.33 -14.33 2.06
CA GLN A 90 9.20 -15.12 2.51
C GLN A 90 8.21 -14.31 3.35
N GLN A 91 8.71 -13.42 4.21
CA GLN A 91 7.87 -12.54 5.03
C GLN A 91 7.10 -11.54 4.15
N ILE A 92 7.75 -10.93 3.16
CA ILE A 92 7.06 -10.03 2.21
C ILE A 92 6.03 -10.79 1.36
N ALA A 93 6.33 -12.03 0.94
CA ALA A 93 5.36 -12.86 0.23
C ALA A 93 4.12 -13.17 1.08
N ALA A 94 4.30 -13.43 2.38
CA ALA A 94 3.19 -13.58 3.33
C ALA A 94 2.38 -12.28 3.46
N LEU A 95 3.03 -11.12 3.62
CA LEU A 95 2.37 -9.82 3.66
C LEU A 95 1.58 -9.52 2.37
N ALA A 96 2.08 -9.95 1.21
CA ALA A 96 1.40 -9.79 -0.07
C ALA A 96 0.06 -10.55 -0.17
N SER A 97 -0.18 -11.54 0.69
CA SER A 97 -1.50 -12.19 0.80
C SER A 97 -2.58 -11.23 1.32
N GLY A 98 -2.20 -10.16 2.03
CA GLY A 98 -3.11 -9.15 2.57
C GLY A 98 -3.66 -9.46 3.97
N GLY A 99 -3.26 -10.57 4.61
CA GLY A 99 -3.73 -10.93 5.96
C GLY A 99 -3.57 -9.81 7.00
N PHE A 100 -2.41 -9.15 7.01
CA PHE A 100 -2.11 -8.03 7.92
C PHE A 100 -3.12 -6.88 7.84
N LEU A 101 -3.76 -6.66 6.67
CA LEU A 101 -4.77 -5.61 6.46
C LEU A 101 -6.10 -5.97 7.13
N LEU A 102 -6.45 -7.26 7.15
CA LEU A 102 -7.67 -7.76 7.79
C LEU A 102 -7.54 -7.77 9.31
N GLU A 103 -6.34 -8.06 9.80
CA GLU A 103 -6.00 -8.13 11.22
C GLU A 103 -5.60 -6.77 11.81
N ALA A 104 -5.64 -5.70 11.00
CA ALA A 104 -5.18 -4.35 11.37
C ALA A 104 -3.75 -4.32 11.95
N GLN A 105 -2.89 -5.23 11.50
CA GLN A 105 -1.48 -5.28 11.87
C GLN A 105 -0.68 -4.26 11.07
N ASN A 106 0.34 -3.68 11.69
CA ASN A 106 1.25 -2.76 11.06
C ASN A 106 2.44 -3.51 10.43
N VAL A 107 3.16 -2.83 9.54
CA VAL A 107 4.45 -3.31 9.03
C VAL A 107 5.47 -2.21 9.24
N VAL A 108 6.62 -2.54 9.82
CA VAL A 108 7.72 -1.61 10.01
C VAL A 108 8.93 -2.10 9.25
N LEU A 109 9.37 -1.32 8.26
CA LEU A 109 10.55 -1.60 7.46
C LEU A 109 11.70 -0.75 7.98
N LEU A 110 12.70 -1.41 8.58
CA LEU A 110 13.90 -0.76 9.14
C LEU A 110 15.12 -1.06 8.29
N GLY A 111 16.12 -0.18 8.32
CA GLY A 111 17.45 -0.46 7.77
C GLY A 111 18.09 0.71 7.02
N PRO A 112 19.34 0.59 6.59
CA PRO A 112 20.12 1.69 6.00
C PRO A 112 19.45 2.33 4.76
N PRO A 113 19.81 3.57 4.38
CA PRO A 113 19.31 4.18 3.16
C PRO A 113 19.66 3.35 1.90
N GLY A 114 18.74 3.31 0.95
CA GLY A 114 18.95 2.62 -0.33
C GLY A 114 18.79 1.09 -0.31
N THR A 115 18.34 0.49 0.79
CA THR A 115 18.12 -0.97 0.89
C THR A 115 16.79 -1.46 0.30
N GLY A 116 15.87 -0.57 -0.08
CA GLY A 116 14.61 -0.93 -0.73
C GLY A 116 13.34 -0.76 0.11
N LYS A 117 13.41 -0.19 1.31
CA LYS A 117 12.26 0.03 2.20
C LYS A 117 11.07 0.72 1.53
N THR A 118 11.28 1.89 0.94
CA THR A 118 10.24 2.65 0.22
C THR A 118 9.66 1.86 -0.96
N HIS A 119 10.49 1.07 -1.67
CA HIS A 119 10.04 0.22 -2.77
C HIS A 119 9.07 -0.83 -2.23
N LEU A 120 9.46 -1.58 -1.19
CA LEU A 120 8.61 -2.61 -0.61
C LEU A 120 7.32 -2.04 -0.02
N ALA A 121 7.38 -0.90 0.68
CA ALA A 121 6.19 -0.22 1.19
C ALA A 121 5.23 0.18 0.05
N THR A 122 5.77 0.73 -1.05
CA THR A 122 5.00 1.06 -2.25
C THR A 122 4.39 -0.19 -2.89
N ALA A 123 5.17 -1.26 -3.02
CA ALA A 123 4.74 -2.51 -3.64
C ALA A 123 3.63 -3.19 -2.84
N LEU A 124 3.77 -3.26 -1.52
CA LEU A 124 2.71 -3.73 -0.61
C LEU A 124 1.47 -2.84 -0.68
N GLY A 125 1.65 -1.52 -0.80
CA GLY A 125 0.55 -0.59 -1.04
C GLY A 125 -0.19 -0.85 -2.36
N ILE A 126 0.52 -1.17 -3.44
CA ILE A 126 -0.09 -1.56 -4.72
C ILE A 126 -0.85 -2.87 -4.58
N VAL A 127 -0.28 -3.85 -3.87
CA VAL A 127 -0.96 -5.13 -3.57
C VAL A 127 -2.24 -4.88 -2.76
N ALA A 128 -2.19 -4.05 -1.71
CA ALA A 128 -3.36 -3.67 -0.93
C ALA A 128 -4.46 -3.01 -1.79
N ALA A 129 -4.07 -2.13 -2.72
CA ALA A 129 -5.00 -1.50 -3.66
C ALA A 129 -5.64 -2.51 -4.62
N ARG A 130 -4.90 -3.52 -5.07
CA ARG A 130 -5.42 -4.65 -5.87
C ARG A 130 -6.41 -5.50 -5.07
N HIS A 131 -6.16 -5.70 -3.78
CA HIS A 131 -7.08 -6.36 -2.83
C HIS A 131 -8.31 -5.53 -2.43
N GLY A 132 -8.50 -4.34 -3.00
CA GLY A 132 -9.70 -3.52 -2.74
C GLY A 132 -9.51 -2.40 -1.72
N HIS A 133 -8.38 -2.34 -1.02
CA HIS A 133 -8.16 -1.37 0.05
C HIS A 133 -7.78 0.01 -0.51
N ARG A 134 -8.36 1.06 0.07
CA ARG A 134 -7.90 2.43 -0.16
C ARG A 134 -6.57 2.65 0.56
N VAL A 135 -5.60 3.20 -0.14
CA VAL A 135 -4.24 3.44 0.35
C VAL A 135 -3.93 4.93 0.30
N LEU A 136 -3.13 5.43 1.24
CA LEU A 136 -2.43 6.71 1.12
C LEU A 136 -0.95 6.52 1.42
N PHE A 137 -0.12 7.21 0.67
CA PHE A 137 1.32 7.29 0.85
C PHE A 137 1.71 8.76 1.05
N ALA A 138 2.55 9.01 2.03
CA ALA A 138 3.26 10.28 2.18
C ALA A 138 4.53 10.07 2.99
N THR A 139 5.47 11.00 2.89
CA THR A 139 6.60 11.05 3.83
C THR A 139 6.10 11.41 5.23
N ALA A 140 6.87 11.07 6.27
CA ALA A 140 6.53 11.40 7.65
C ALA A 140 6.39 12.91 7.84
N THR A 141 7.22 13.70 7.15
CA THR A 141 7.13 15.17 7.09
C THR A 141 5.83 15.64 6.45
N ASP A 142 5.41 15.08 5.32
CA ASP A 142 4.15 15.46 4.66
C ASP A 142 2.93 15.14 5.54
N TRP A 143 2.98 14.01 6.26
CA TRP A 143 1.95 13.64 7.23
C TRP A 143 1.86 14.66 8.36
N VAL A 144 3.00 15.03 8.95
CA VAL A 144 3.07 16.05 9.99
C VAL A 144 2.53 17.39 9.49
N THR A 145 2.95 17.85 8.31
CA THR A 145 2.47 19.10 7.71
C THR A 145 0.95 19.08 7.54
N ARG A 146 0.40 18.02 6.95
CA ARG A 146 -1.04 17.87 6.74
C ARG A 146 -1.83 17.85 8.04
N LEU A 147 -1.34 17.19 9.08
CA LEU A 147 -1.99 17.17 10.39
C LEU A 147 -1.90 18.53 11.09
N THR A 148 -0.76 19.20 10.96
CA THR A 148 -0.53 20.55 11.52
C THR A 148 -1.47 21.57 10.88
N ASP A 149 -1.60 21.54 9.55
CA ASP A 149 -2.53 22.43 8.84
C ASP A 149 -3.99 22.16 9.22
N ALA A 150 -4.38 20.88 9.33
CA ALA A 150 -5.72 20.52 9.80
C ALA A 150 -5.96 20.99 11.25
N HIS A 151 -4.95 20.90 12.11
CA HIS A 151 -5.03 21.37 13.49
C HIS A 151 -5.17 22.90 13.57
N ARG A 152 -4.34 23.64 12.84
CA ARG A 152 -4.40 25.12 12.77
C ARG A 152 -5.74 25.63 12.26
N GLN A 153 -6.39 24.88 11.36
CA GLN A 153 -7.71 25.20 10.83
C GLN A 153 -8.88 24.70 11.70
N GLY A 154 -8.61 24.09 12.86
CA GLY A 154 -9.65 23.50 13.73
C GLY A 154 -10.36 22.28 13.15
N ASN A 155 -9.79 21.66 12.11
CA ASN A 155 -10.40 20.57 11.33
C ASN A 155 -9.74 19.19 11.58
N LEU A 156 -8.82 19.08 12.53
CA LEU A 156 -8.10 17.84 12.83
C LEU A 156 -9.03 16.63 13.09
N PRO A 157 -10.11 16.72 13.89
CA PRO A 157 -10.99 15.57 14.11
C PRO A 157 -11.63 15.06 12.81
N ARG A 158 -12.02 15.98 11.91
CA ARG A 158 -12.59 15.65 10.61
C ARG A 158 -11.56 14.97 9.70
N GLU A 159 -10.31 15.44 9.75
CA GLU A 159 -9.22 14.86 8.97
C GLU A 159 -8.87 13.44 9.45
N LEU A 160 -8.77 13.21 10.76
CA LEU A 160 -8.56 11.87 11.33
C LEU A 160 -9.73 10.93 10.98
N ALA A 161 -10.98 11.40 11.06
CA ALA A 161 -12.15 10.62 10.65
C ALA A 161 -12.15 10.29 9.13
N ARG A 162 -11.57 11.15 8.30
CA ARG A 162 -11.35 10.86 6.87
C ARG A 162 -10.26 9.80 6.70
N LEU A 163 -9.14 9.93 7.41
CA LEU A 163 -8.00 9.01 7.33
C LEU A 163 -8.35 7.59 7.79
N ARG A 164 -9.24 7.44 8.76
CA ARG A 164 -9.76 6.13 9.20
C ARG A 164 -10.44 5.31 8.10
N ARG A 165 -10.92 5.93 7.02
CA ARG A 165 -11.57 5.23 5.90
C ARG A 165 -10.58 4.56 4.94
N TYR A 166 -9.28 4.82 5.11
CA TYR A 166 -8.23 4.17 4.34
C TYR A 166 -7.83 2.89 5.06
N GLY A 167 -7.85 1.77 4.34
CA GLY A 167 -7.45 0.47 4.89
C GLY A 167 -5.96 0.41 5.18
N LEU A 168 -5.16 1.21 4.46
CA LEU A 168 -3.72 1.31 4.66
C LEU A 168 -3.26 2.77 4.54
N ILE A 169 -2.40 3.18 5.48
CA ILE A 169 -1.61 4.42 5.37
C ILE A 169 -0.13 4.06 5.44
N ILE A 170 0.65 4.61 4.51
CA ILE A 170 2.10 4.43 4.42
C ILE A 170 2.77 5.74 4.85
N VAL A 171 3.65 5.62 5.84
CA VAL A 171 4.48 6.69 6.38
C VAL A 171 5.93 6.41 6.03
N ASP A 172 6.42 7.05 4.98
CA ASP A 172 7.80 6.86 4.51
C ASP A 172 8.79 7.80 5.23
N GLU A 173 10.04 7.37 5.37
CA GLU A 173 11.15 8.20 5.87
C GLU A 173 10.99 8.72 7.32
N VAL A 174 10.42 7.91 8.21
CA VAL A 174 10.38 8.21 9.64
C VAL A 174 11.80 8.31 10.19
N GLY A 175 12.09 9.41 10.87
CA GLY A 175 13.39 9.65 11.52
C GLY A 175 14.45 10.29 10.64
N TYR A 176 14.09 10.78 9.45
CA TYR A 176 15.01 11.62 8.66
C TYR A 176 15.18 13.02 9.28
N LEU A 177 14.10 13.62 9.77
CA LEU A 177 14.10 14.90 10.47
C LEU A 177 13.39 14.76 11.83
N PRO A 178 13.89 15.43 12.89
CA PRO A 178 13.19 15.50 14.16
C PRO A 178 11.91 16.33 14.02
N PHE A 179 10.88 15.92 14.75
CA PHE A 179 9.62 16.64 14.82
C PHE A 179 9.64 17.64 15.97
N GLU A 180 8.95 18.76 15.77
CA GLU A 180 8.54 19.62 16.87
C GLU A 180 7.56 18.85 17.78
N GLN A 181 7.49 19.22 19.06
CA GLN A 181 6.68 18.49 20.05
C GLN A 181 5.19 18.43 19.66
N ASP A 182 4.63 19.54 19.18
CA ASP A 182 3.24 19.58 18.70
C ASP A 182 3.03 18.68 17.48
N ALA A 183 3.98 18.66 16.54
CA ALA A 183 3.95 17.77 15.39
C ALA A 183 4.01 16.28 15.79
N ALA A 184 4.85 15.93 16.77
CA ALA A 184 4.95 14.59 17.32
C ALA A 184 3.62 14.16 17.98
N ASN A 185 2.97 15.06 18.73
CA ASN A 185 1.66 14.83 19.34
C ASN A 185 0.56 14.61 18.28
N LEU A 186 0.57 15.38 17.19
CA LEU A 186 -0.38 15.21 16.09
C LEU A 186 -0.16 13.87 15.37
N PHE A 187 1.10 13.50 15.11
CA PHE A 187 1.42 12.22 14.51
C PHE A 187 1.02 11.04 15.43
N PHE A 188 1.20 11.20 16.75
CA PHE A 188 0.71 10.25 17.74
C PHE A 188 -0.82 10.07 17.70
N GLN A 189 -1.58 11.14 17.49
CA GLN A 189 -3.03 11.05 17.32
C GLN A 189 -3.41 10.28 16.05
N LEU A 190 -2.67 10.45 14.95
CA LEU A 190 -2.86 9.63 13.75
C LEU A 190 -2.63 8.15 14.04
N VAL A 191 -1.48 7.80 14.64
CA VAL A 191 -1.14 6.41 15.02
C VAL A 191 -2.22 5.83 15.95
N SER A 192 -2.58 6.55 17.00
CA SER A 192 -3.59 6.12 17.97
C SER A 192 -4.98 5.95 17.35
N SER A 193 -5.35 6.79 16.37
CA SER A 193 -6.64 6.67 15.70
C SER A 193 -6.81 5.39 14.88
N ARG A 194 -5.69 4.73 14.57
CA ARG A 194 -5.58 3.56 13.69
C ARG A 194 -5.22 2.27 14.40
N TYR A 195 -4.61 2.37 15.58
CA TYR A 195 -4.35 1.24 16.46
C TYR A 195 -5.59 0.34 16.60
N GLU A 196 -5.43 -0.97 16.34
CA GLU A 196 -6.50 -1.99 16.32
C GLU A 196 -7.67 -1.74 15.36
N HIS A 197 -7.53 -0.78 14.43
CA HIS A 197 -8.59 -0.41 13.48
C HIS A 197 -8.20 -0.55 12.02
N ALA A 198 -6.97 -0.14 11.65
CA ALA A 198 -6.48 -0.28 10.28
C ALA A 198 -4.96 -0.09 10.19
N SER A 199 -4.34 -0.83 9.28
CA SER A 199 -2.88 -0.95 9.20
C SER A 199 -2.14 0.33 8.83
N LEU A 200 -0.90 0.40 9.31
CA LEU A 200 0.17 1.29 8.87
C LEU A 200 1.31 0.50 8.25
N ILE A 201 1.95 1.05 7.23
CA ILE A 201 3.33 0.67 6.87
C ILE A 201 4.24 1.85 7.18
N LEU A 202 5.30 1.64 7.93
CA LEU A 202 6.30 2.66 8.23
C LEU A 202 7.66 2.27 7.67
N THR A 203 8.41 3.23 7.16
CA THR A 203 9.82 3.02 6.82
C THR A 203 10.71 3.93 7.66
N SER A 204 11.84 3.40 8.14
CA SER A 204 12.83 4.19 8.88
C SER A 204 14.24 3.69 8.61
N ASN A 205 15.20 4.61 8.59
CA ASN A 205 16.63 4.30 8.63
C ASN A 205 17.19 4.24 10.05
N LEU A 206 16.39 4.57 11.06
CA LEU A 206 16.76 4.50 12.47
C LEU A 206 16.20 3.22 13.10
N PRO A 207 16.96 2.58 14.01
CA PRO A 207 16.36 1.62 14.94
C PRO A 207 15.40 2.35 15.90
N PHE A 208 14.52 1.60 16.56
CA PHE A 208 13.57 2.18 17.53
C PHE A 208 14.24 2.97 18.66
N SER A 209 15.45 2.59 19.08
CA SER A 209 16.24 3.35 20.07
C SER A 209 16.56 4.79 19.63
N GLY A 210 16.62 5.04 18.32
CA GLY A 210 16.83 6.37 17.75
C GLY A 210 15.58 7.24 17.68
N TRP A 211 14.38 6.68 17.92
CA TRP A 211 13.12 7.40 17.75
C TRP A 211 12.88 8.45 18.83
N GLY A 212 13.50 8.33 20.01
CA GLY A 212 13.44 9.38 21.04
C GLY A 212 13.91 10.75 20.54
N GLY A 213 14.95 10.79 19.70
CA GLY A 213 15.41 12.04 19.08
C GLY A 213 14.49 12.55 17.96
N VAL A 214 13.64 11.69 17.41
CA VAL A 214 12.70 12.04 16.33
C VAL A 214 11.42 12.65 16.89
N PHE A 215 10.88 12.09 17.98
CA PHE A 215 9.61 12.52 18.56
C PHE A 215 9.76 13.53 19.71
N GLY A 216 10.96 14.12 19.85
CA GLY A 216 11.26 15.16 20.84
C GLY A 216 11.64 14.64 22.22
N ASP A 217 10.99 13.58 22.71
CA ASP A 217 11.36 12.92 23.95
C ASP A 217 11.14 11.39 23.93
N GLN A 218 11.77 10.71 24.89
CA GLN A 218 11.72 9.24 25.02
C GLN A 218 10.34 8.72 25.44
N ALA A 219 9.54 9.50 26.16
CA ALA A 219 8.22 9.05 26.64
C ALA A 219 7.20 9.01 25.50
N VAL A 220 7.14 10.05 24.66
CA VAL A 220 6.30 10.10 23.47
C VAL A 220 6.74 9.03 22.47
N ALA A 221 8.05 8.88 22.26
CA ALA A 221 8.58 7.82 21.39
C ALA A 221 8.20 6.43 21.90
N ALA A 222 8.35 6.14 23.20
CA ALA A 222 7.97 4.85 23.79
C ALA A 222 6.47 4.57 23.62
N ALA A 223 5.60 5.55 23.91
CA ALA A 223 4.15 5.41 23.75
C ALA A 223 3.73 5.20 22.29
N MET A 224 4.49 5.75 21.34
CA MET A 224 4.25 5.58 19.92
C MET A 224 4.73 4.23 19.41
N ILE A 225 5.94 3.82 19.79
CA ILE A 225 6.51 2.51 19.46
C ILE A 225 5.60 1.41 19.99
N ASP A 226 5.13 1.51 21.24
CA ASP A 226 4.20 0.56 21.85
C ASP A 226 2.97 0.32 20.95
N ARG A 227 2.27 1.40 20.55
CA ARG A 227 1.11 1.29 19.66
C ARG A 227 1.43 0.80 18.26
N ILE A 228 2.59 1.17 17.72
CA ILE A 228 2.98 0.74 16.37
C ILE A 228 3.34 -0.75 16.37
N VAL A 229 4.11 -1.20 17.37
CA VAL A 229 4.80 -2.50 17.36
C VAL A 229 4.00 -3.60 18.06
N HIS A 230 3.05 -3.27 18.95
CA HIS A 230 2.25 -4.28 19.65
C HIS A 230 1.60 -5.29 18.69
N HIS A 231 1.14 -4.81 17.54
CA HIS A 231 0.67 -5.65 16.43
C HIS A 231 1.39 -5.26 15.14
N ALA A 232 2.64 -5.70 14.99
CA ALA A 232 3.40 -5.44 13.77
C ALA A 232 4.34 -6.56 13.33
N ASP A 233 4.46 -6.69 12.00
CA ASP A 233 5.61 -7.32 11.38
C ASP A 233 6.75 -6.30 11.26
N VAL A 234 7.85 -6.52 12.00
CA VAL A 234 9.05 -5.68 11.93
C VAL A 234 10.10 -6.38 11.07
N LEU A 235 10.38 -5.82 9.89
CA LEU A 235 11.36 -6.35 8.95
C LEU A 235 12.59 -5.44 8.89
N THR A 236 13.76 -6.02 9.09
CA THR A 236 15.04 -5.29 9.01
C THR A 236 15.77 -5.64 7.72
N LEU A 237 15.89 -4.65 6.84
CA LEU A 237 16.67 -4.72 5.61
C LEU A 237 18.14 -4.42 5.91
N LYS A 238 19.04 -5.15 5.26
CA LYS A 238 20.49 -5.04 5.47
C LYS A 238 21.22 -4.84 4.15
N GLY A 239 22.51 -4.53 4.21
CA GLY A 239 23.36 -4.42 3.03
C GLY A 239 23.53 -3.01 2.48
N ALA A 240 24.29 -2.92 1.39
CA ALA A 240 24.69 -1.66 0.77
C ALA A 240 23.53 -0.99 0.01
N SER A 241 23.66 0.32 -0.21
CA SER A 241 22.69 1.10 -0.96
C SER A 241 22.61 0.64 -2.41
N TYR A 242 21.43 0.19 -2.84
CA TYR A 242 21.15 -0.16 -4.24
C TYR A 242 21.39 1.03 -5.17
N ARG A 243 21.13 2.26 -4.70
CA ARG A 243 21.30 3.50 -5.46
C ARG A 243 22.76 3.82 -5.80
N LEU A 244 23.72 3.19 -5.11
CA LEU A 244 25.16 3.42 -5.27
C LEU A 244 25.88 2.28 -6.01
N ARG A 245 25.17 1.21 -6.39
CA ARG A 245 25.75 0.12 -7.18
C ARG A 245 26.39 0.69 -8.45
N GLY A 246 27.64 0.30 -8.71
CA GLY A 246 28.42 0.76 -9.87
C GLY A 246 28.97 2.19 -9.78
N ARG A 247 28.82 2.88 -8.65
CA ARG A 247 29.35 4.25 -8.45
C ARG A 247 30.66 4.32 -7.65
N GLY A 248 31.21 3.18 -7.22
CA GLY A 248 32.45 3.12 -6.41
C GLY A 248 32.30 3.69 -4.99
N ILE A 249 31.07 3.80 -4.48
CA ILE A 249 30.78 4.24 -3.11
C ILE A 249 30.20 3.03 -2.35
N ASP A 250 31.03 2.41 -1.51
CA ASP A 250 30.72 1.12 -0.90
C ASP A 250 29.86 1.23 0.37
N SER A 251 29.82 2.40 1.03
CA SER A 251 28.98 2.61 2.22
C SER A 251 28.51 4.05 2.36
N LEU A 252 27.31 4.21 2.93
CA LEU A 252 26.77 5.50 3.37
C LEU A 252 27.07 5.72 4.85
N PRO A 253 27.17 6.98 5.32
CA PRO A 253 27.19 7.26 6.75
C PRO A 253 25.95 6.66 7.42
N SER A 254 26.15 5.74 8.35
CA SER A 254 25.10 5.19 9.20
C SER A 254 25.27 5.71 10.62
N ILE A 255 24.16 5.99 11.29
CA ILE A 255 24.19 6.20 12.74
C ILE A 255 24.57 4.85 13.34
N ARG A 256 25.81 4.74 13.83
CA ARG A 256 26.25 3.57 14.61
C ARG A 256 25.41 3.54 15.88
N THR A 257 24.62 2.50 16.07
CA THR A 257 24.20 2.11 17.41
C THR A 257 25.47 1.84 18.20
N GLN A 258 25.73 2.63 19.24
CA GLN A 258 26.53 2.10 20.34
C GLN A 258 25.72 0.92 20.87
N ASP A 259 26.22 -0.30 20.67
CA ASP A 259 25.81 -1.40 21.52
C ASP A 259 26.02 -0.93 22.97
N PRO A 260 25.07 -1.12 23.89
CA PRO A 260 25.38 -0.98 25.30
C PRO A 260 26.54 -1.95 25.57
N ALA A 261 27.72 -1.41 25.84
CA ALA A 261 28.78 -2.18 26.43
C ALA A 261 28.31 -2.61 27.82
N ASP A 262 28.44 -3.91 28.07
CA ASP A 262 28.25 -4.67 29.33
C ASP A 262 26.80 -4.98 29.78
#